data_AF-A0A0D0X3Z2-F1
#
_entry.id   AF-A0A0D0X3Z2-F1
#
_cell.length_a   1.000
_cell.length_b   1.000
_cell.length_c   1.000
_cell.angle_alpha   90.00
_cell.angle_beta   90.00
_cell.angle_gamma   90.00
#
_symmetry.space_group_name_H-M   'P 1'
#
loop_
_entity.id
_entity.type
_entity.pdbx_description
1 polymer ?
#
loop_
_entity_poly.entity_id
_entity_poly.type
_entity_poly.pdbx_seq_one_letter_code
_entity_poly.pdbx_strand_id
1 'polypeptide(L)'
;MTRPTVGDRLAEIRRESRLTQEQLAERSGVSVEVIRKLEQGSRGTARLDTLHALARALGVPTSALLGDASQAAAQGEPGHRQLSLAEIRRVIAPVRGIDGVPLMVPAGEPPSLDTLRGNLHAADRVYSAGDYAVALRVVPPLLMDMRAAVDLAGDERRAEAYDLLARAQHLAGGLLIQLRSDDLAQTALSEALDTAQRSGDRVVAATVIRTMCWLLMRQGRIREAAELAVVTADEVEPRLSRATPADLAAWGWLLLSAAAARSRDNRPDEAADLISVAAAAAVRIGERVPAEKQLMLVGGFDTAKVQMQRAEAAAVAGDAGRVLKLSALVPPVPTISKSAWRRHRLDLAWAYAELRRYGKATAVLTQLRGTAPTWLRQQRYARDIVESIATGRRRAMTDELTDLVDLMGCAR
;
A
#
# COMPACT_ATOMS: atom_id res chain seq x y z
N MET A 1 -16.69 18.04 -23.17
CA MET A 1 -17.46 16.96 -22.51
C MET A 1 -16.84 16.73 -21.13
N THR A 2 -17.59 16.99 -20.07
CA THR A 2 -17.13 16.86 -18.68
C THR A 2 -17.02 15.36 -18.34
N ARG A 3 -15.89 14.92 -17.76
CA ARG A 3 -15.73 13.50 -17.37
C ARG A 3 -16.77 13.13 -16.29
N PRO A 4 -17.42 11.96 -16.38
CA PRO A 4 -18.43 11.55 -15.41
C PRO A 4 -17.84 11.40 -14.00
N THR A 5 -18.53 11.94 -13.00
CA THR A 5 -18.13 11.87 -11.59
C THR A 5 -18.51 10.53 -10.96
N VAL A 6 -18.00 10.24 -9.76
CA VAL A 6 -18.41 9.07 -8.97
C VAL A 6 -19.93 9.09 -8.69
N GLY A 7 -20.49 10.28 -8.47
CA GLY A 7 -21.92 10.48 -8.27
C GLY A 7 -22.75 10.15 -9.50
N ASP A 8 -22.29 10.56 -10.69
CA ASP A 8 -22.97 10.28 -11.95
C ASP A 8 -23.03 8.78 -12.22
N ARG A 9 -21.91 8.07 -12.03
CA ARG A 9 -21.83 6.61 -12.18
C ARG A 9 -22.69 5.86 -11.16
N LEU A 10 -22.71 6.33 -9.91
CA LEU A 10 -23.57 5.76 -8.87
C LEU A 10 -25.05 5.86 -9.28
N ALA A 11 -25.48 7.03 -9.76
CA ALA A 11 -26.85 7.26 -10.18
C ALA A 11 -27.22 6.43 -11.42
N GLU A 12 -26.31 6.30 -12.39
CA GLU A 12 -26.47 5.47 -13.58
C GLU A 12 -26.68 3.99 -13.20
N ILE A 13 -25.72 3.39 -12.50
CA ILE A 13 -25.74 1.98 -12.10
C ILE A 13 -26.95 1.67 -11.19
N ARG A 14 -27.33 2.60 -10.30
CA ARG A 14 -28.53 2.44 -9.46
C ARG A 14 -29.80 2.37 -10.31
N ARG A 15 -29.93 3.22 -11.33
CA ARG A 15 -31.11 3.23 -12.23
C ARG A 15 -31.16 1.96 -13.08
N GLU A 16 -30.02 1.49 -13.58
CA GLU A 16 -29.92 0.21 -14.29
C GLU A 16 -30.33 -0.97 -13.40
N SER A 17 -29.94 -0.92 -12.12
CA SER A 17 -30.32 -1.89 -11.09
C SER A 17 -31.78 -1.74 -10.61
N ARG A 18 -32.54 -0.78 -11.13
CA ARG A 18 -33.95 -0.47 -10.79
C ARG A 18 -34.20 -0.24 -9.29
N LEU A 19 -33.24 0.36 -8.58
CA LEU A 19 -33.37 0.68 -7.15
C LEU A 19 -33.70 2.16 -6.93
N THR A 20 -34.53 2.48 -5.93
CA THR A 20 -34.64 3.85 -5.41
C THR A 20 -33.44 4.21 -4.52
N GLN A 21 -33.27 5.48 -4.17
CA GLN A 21 -32.20 5.90 -3.23
C GLN A 21 -32.41 5.27 -1.84
N GLU A 22 -33.67 5.10 -1.43
CA GLU A 22 -34.08 4.47 -0.17
C GLU A 22 -33.77 2.97 -0.17
N GLN A 23 -34.06 2.27 -1.27
CA GLN A 23 -33.75 0.85 -1.42
C GLN A 23 -32.23 0.61 -1.47
N LEU A 24 -31.48 1.49 -2.14
CA LEU A 24 -30.02 1.41 -2.13
C LEU A 24 -29.46 1.68 -0.72
N ALA A 25 -30.01 2.65 0.01
CA ALA A 25 -29.63 2.94 1.39
C ALA A 25 -29.85 1.73 2.31
N GLU A 26 -31.03 1.11 2.22
CA GLU A 26 -31.37 -0.09 2.98
C GLU A 26 -30.43 -1.26 2.66
N ARG A 27 -30.15 -1.51 1.38
CA ARG A 27 -29.26 -2.61 0.95
C ARG A 27 -27.79 -2.37 1.29
N SER A 28 -27.32 -1.13 1.29
CA SER A 28 -25.91 -0.76 1.51
C SER A 28 -25.58 -0.42 2.96
N GLY A 29 -26.59 -0.11 3.79
CA GLY A 29 -26.40 0.47 5.12
C GLY A 29 -25.90 1.92 5.11
N VAL A 30 -25.83 2.58 3.93
CA VAL A 30 -25.44 3.98 3.78
C VAL A 30 -26.68 4.87 3.84
N SER A 31 -26.61 6.03 4.49
CA SER A 31 -27.80 6.89 4.60
C SER A 31 -28.26 7.44 3.25
N VAL A 32 -29.59 7.57 3.08
CA VAL A 32 -30.21 8.13 1.86
C VAL A 32 -29.67 9.52 1.55
N GLU A 33 -29.37 10.32 2.59
CA GLU A 33 -28.81 11.66 2.42
C GLU A 33 -27.39 11.64 1.82
N VAL A 34 -26.55 10.67 2.20
CA VAL A 34 -25.21 10.51 1.62
C VAL A 34 -25.31 10.12 0.15
N ILE A 35 -26.18 9.16 -0.17
CA ILE A 35 -26.44 8.74 -1.56
C ILE A 35 -26.90 9.93 -2.39
N ARG A 36 -27.89 10.69 -1.89
CA ARG A 36 -28.42 11.87 -2.56
C ARG A 36 -27.36 12.94 -2.81
N LYS A 37 -26.52 13.23 -1.81
CA LYS A 37 -25.44 14.23 -1.96
C LYS A 37 -24.39 13.81 -2.97
N LEU A 38 -24.09 12.51 -3.06
CA LEU A 38 -23.17 11.95 -4.07
C LEU A 38 -23.79 12.07 -5.47
N GLU A 39 -25.01 11.59 -5.68
CA GLU A 39 -25.69 11.61 -6.99
C GLU A 39 -25.97 13.02 -7.52
N GLN A 40 -26.10 14.03 -6.64
CA GLN A 40 -26.28 15.43 -7.02
C GLN A 40 -24.96 16.17 -7.29
N GLY A 41 -23.81 15.52 -7.13
CA GLY A 41 -22.49 16.15 -7.28
C GLY A 41 -22.12 17.15 -6.18
N SER A 42 -23.02 17.43 -5.22
CA SER A 42 -22.77 18.28 -4.05
C SER A 42 -21.66 17.74 -3.14
N ARG A 43 -21.36 16.45 -3.25
CA ARG A 43 -20.21 15.78 -2.65
C ARG A 43 -19.47 15.02 -3.75
N GLY A 44 -18.29 15.50 -4.12
CA GLY A 44 -17.55 14.97 -5.30
C GLY A 44 -17.09 13.51 -5.18
N THR A 45 -17.00 12.95 -3.98
CA THR A 45 -16.63 11.54 -3.74
C THR A 45 -16.93 11.12 -2.28
N ALA A 46 -16.93 9.81 -2.00
CA ALA A 46 -17.10 9.25 -0.66
C ALA A 46 -15.84 8.49 -0.19
N ARG A 47 -15.82 8.09 1.10
CA ARG A 47 -14.78 7.20 1.63
C ARG A 47 -14.85 5.86 0.89
N LEU A 48 -13.71 5.19 0.73
CA LEU A 48 -13.64 3.92 -0.04
C LEU A 48 -14.58 2.86 0.53
N ASP A 49 -14.73 2.78 1.85
CA ASP A 49 -15.64 1.83 2.50
C ASP A 49 -17.11 2.10 2.16
N THR A 50 -17.50 3.38 2.08
CA THR A 50 -18.84 3.79 1.63
C THR A 50 -19.07 3.41 0.17
N LEU A 51 -18.08 3.66 -0.70
CA LEU A 51 -18.15 3.28 -2.10
C LEU A 51 -18.21 1.76 -2.27
N HIS A 52 -17.45 1.01 -1.46
CA HIS A 52 -17.45 -0.43 -1.46
C HIS A 52 -18.82 -1.00 -1.01
N ALA A 53 -19.42 -0.45 0.04
CA ALA A 53 -20.76 -0.83 0.50
C ALA A 53 -21.85 -0.56 -0.56
N LEU A 54 -21.79 0.59 -1.23
CA LEU A 54 -22.69 0.93 -2.34
C LEU A 54 -22.51 0.00 -3.53
N ALA A 55 -21.27 -0.26 -3.96
CA ALA A 55 -20.96 -1.16 -5.06
C ALA A 55 -21.45 -2.58 -4.78
N ARG A 56 -21.26 -3.06 -3.56
CA ARG A 56 -21.75 -4.37 -3.10
C ARG A 56 -23.27 -4.46 -3.14
N ALA A 57 -23.98 -3.43 -2.66
CA ALA A 57 -25.43 -3.37 -2.71
C ALA A 57 -25.97 -3.34 -4.15
N LEU A 58 -25.20 -2.77 -5.08
CA LEU A 58 -25.50 -2.72 -6.50
C LEU A 58 -25.05 -3.98 -7.26
N GLY A 59 -24.28 -4.88 -6.63
CA GLY A 59 -23.76 -6.08 -7.28
C GLY A 59 -22.69 -5.81 -8.33
N VAL A 60 -22.00 -4.67 -8.25
CA VAL A 60 -20.94 -4.28 -9.21
C VAL A 60 -19.57 -4.21 -8.52
N PRO A 61 -18.46 -4.27 -9.29
CA PRO A 61 -17.13 -4.00 -8.75
C PRO A 61 -16.99 -2.56 -8.25
N THR A 62 -16.25 -2.33 -7.16
CA THR A 62 -16.03 -0.97 -6.61
C THR A 62 -15.41 -0.02 -7.65
N SER A 63 -14.55 -0.57 -8.54
CA SER A 63 -13.94 0.17 -9.64
C SER A 63 -14.96 0.74 -10.64
N ALA A 64 -16.16 0.15 -10.77
CA ALA A 64 -17.23 0.68 -11.62
C ALA A 64 -17.78 2.02 -11.10
N LEU A 65 -17.79 2.24 -9.77
CA LEU A 65 -18.18 3.52 -9.18
C LEU A 65 -17.07 4.57 -9.28
N LEU A 66 -15.81 4.15 -9.11
CA LEU A 66 -14.65 5.05 -9.08
C LEU A 66 -14.27 5.57 -10.48
N GLY A 67 -14.15 4.66 -11.46
CA GLY A 67 -13.39 4.84 -12.72
C GLY A 67 -12.22 5.83 -12.61
N ASP A 68 -11.97 6.67 -13.62
CA ASP A 68 -10.81 7.59 -13.64
C ASP A 68 -10.86 8.79 -12.67
N ALA A 69 -11.91 8.91 -11.84
CA ALA A 69 -12.13 10.08 -10.96
C ALA A 69 -11.42 9.97 -9.59
N SER A 70 -10.64 8.91 -9.39
CA SER A 70 -9.91 8.59 -8.16
C SER A 70 -8.86 9.61 -7.73
N GLN A 71 -8.32 10.40 -8.66
CA GLN A 71 -7.30 11.41 -8.38
C GLN A 71 -7.82 12.57 -7.50
N ALA A 72 -9.10 12.92 -7.60
CA ALA A 72 -9.69 14.03 -6.82
C ALA A 72 -9.95 13.65 -5.35
N ALA A 73 -10.19 12.38 -5.05
CA ALA A 73 -10.46 11.89 -3.68
C ALA A 73 -9.20 11.79 -2.80
N ALA A 74 -8.02 11.72 -3.43
CA ALA A 74 -6.74 11.56 -2.75
C ALA A 74 -6.15 12.89 -2.22
N GLN A 75 -6.61 14.05 -2.74
CA GLN A 75 -5.94 15.35 -2.55
C GLN A 75 -6.51 16.23 -1.43
N GLY A 76 -7.64 15.87 -0.81
CA GLY A 76 -8.33 16.75 0.14
C GLY A 76 -8.22 16.34 1.62
N GLU A 77 -7.06 16.49 2.26
CA GLU A 77 -6.99 16.48 3.74
C GLU A 77 -6.04 17.56 4.29
N PRO A 78 -6.53 18.56 5.06
CA PRO A 78 -5.71 19.56 5.73
C PRO A 78 -5.04 18.98 7.00
N GLY A 79 -3.80 19.39 7.29
CA GLY A 79 -3.15 19.17 8.59
C GLY A 79 -1.85 18.36 8.59
N HIS A 80 -1.34 17.94 7.44
CA HIS A 80 -0.01 17.31 7.36
C HIS A 80 1.09 18.39 7.38
N ARG A 81 2.04 18.30 8.31
CA ARG A 81 3.31 19.04 8.21
C ARG A 81 3.96 18.64 6.88
N GLN A 82 3.95 19.52 5.88
CA GLN A 82 4.52 19.26 4.56
C GLN A 82 6.02 19.06 4.72
N LEU A 83 6.47 17.80 4.67
CA LEU A 83 7.88 17.50 4.46
C LEU A 83 8.23 17.98 3.05
N SER A 84 9.33 18.71 2.90
CA SER A 84 9.78 19.17 1.59
C SER A 84 10.13 17.98 0.71
N LEU A 85 9.54 17.93 -0.49
CA LEU A 85 9.85 16.92 -1.51
C LEU A 85 10.79 17.47 -2.60
N ALA A 86 11.33 18.68 -2.42
CA ALA A 86 12.05 19.38 -3.48
C ALA A 86 13.29 18.60 -3.96
N GLU A 87 14.11 18.09 -3.03
CA GLU A 87 15.35 17.38 -3.36
C GLU A 87 15.08 16.04 -4.04
N ILE A 88 14.20 15.21 -3.46
CA ILE A 88 13.83 13.93 -4.08
C ILE A 88 13.15 14.12 -5.44
N ARG A 89 12.38 15.20 -5.64
CA ARG A 89 11.80 15.54 -6.95
C ARG A 89 12.87 15.88 -7.98
N ARG A 90 13.89 16.68 -7.63
CA ARG A 90 15.01 16.99 -8.55
C ARG A 90 15.73 15.73 -9.01
N VAL A 91 15.81 14.72 -8.14
CA VAL A 91 16.48 13.45 -8.47
C VAL A 91 15.58 12.52 -9.28
N ILE A 92 14.32 12.32 -8.89
CA ILE A 92 13.40 11.41 -9.59
C ILE A 92 12.91 11.98 -10.92
N ALA A 93 12.67 13.29 -11.00
CA ALA A 93 12.18 13.96 -12.19
C ALA A 93 13.09 15.16 -12.53
N PRO A 94 14.34 14.89 -13.00
CA PRO A 94 15.29 15.95 -13.28
C PRO A 94 14.86 16.80 -14.48
N VAL A 95 15.21 18.09 -14.45
CA VAL A 95 15.13 18.95 -15.64
C VAL A 95 16.17 18.45 -16.65
N ARG A 96 15.76 18.34 -17.90
CA ARG A 96 16.60 17.83 -18.99
C ARG A 96 16.78 18.89 -20.07
N GLY A 97 17.95 18.87 -20.70
CA GLY A 97 18.23 19.64 -21.92
C GLY A 97 17.50 19.07 -23.14
N ILE A 98 17.64 19.75 -24.28
CA ILE A 98 17.06 19.30 -25.56
C ILE A 98 17.65 17.97 -26.05
N ASP A 99 18.85 17.64 -25.60
CA ASP A 99 19.54 16.36 -25.80
C ASP A 99 19.01 15.23 -24.89
N GLY A 100 18.08 15.54 -23.98
CA GLY A 100 17.54 14.61 -23.00
C GLY A 100 18.46 14.37 -21.79
N VAL A 101 19.61 15.04 -21.71
CA VAL A 101 20.56 14.89 -20.61
C VAL A 101 20.07 15.66 -19.38
N PRO A 102 20.04 15.06 -18.18
CA PRO A 102 19.75 15.79 -16.95
C PRO A 102 20.70 16.97 -16.74
N LEU A 103 20.19 18.15 -16.40
CA LEU A 103 21.01 19.32 -16.03
C LEU A 103 21.66 19.21 -14.64
N MET A 104 21.81 17.98 -14.14
CA MET A 104 22.29 17.69 -12.80
C MET A 104 23.56 16.86 -12.92
N VAL A 105 24.68 17.47 -12.56
CA VAL A 105 26.00 16.83 -12.63
C VAL A 105 26.32 16.19 -11.27
N PRO A 106 26.76 14.92 -11.22
CA PRO A 106 27.26 14.32 -9.98
C PRO A 106 28.40 15.17 -9.40
N ALA A 107 28.43 15.32 -8.07
CA ALA A 107 29.41 16.18 -7.39
C ALA A 107 30.83 15.59 -7.32
N GLY A 108 31.03 14.32 -7.72
CA GLY A 108 32.32 13.64 -7.67
C GLY A 108 32.23 12.17 -8.11
N GLU A 109 33.34 11.43 -7.91
CA GLU A 109 33.40 9.98 -8.13
C GLU A 109 32.50 9.25 -7.11
N PRO A 110 31.63 8.33 -7.55
CA PRO A 110 30.73 7.62 -6.65
C PRO A 110 31.49 6.64 -5.75
N PRO A 111 30.96 6.32 -4.55
CA PRO A 111 31.50 5.25 -3.71
C PRO A 111 31.49 3.88 -4.41
N SER A 112 32.27 2.94 -3.88
CA SER A 112 32.26 1.54 -4.37
C SER A 112 30.87 0.89 -4.27
N LEU A 113 30.57 -0.09 -5.12
CA LEU A 113 29.27 -0.79 -5.08
C LEU A 113 29.00 -1.48 -3.73
N ASP A 114 30.04 -1.94 -3.02
CA ASP A 114 29.88 -2.52 -1.68
C ASP A 114 29.47 -1.47 -0.65
N THR A 115 30.07 -0.28 -0.72
CA THR A 115 29.66 0.88 0.11
C THR A 115 28.23 1.29 -0.21
N LEU A 116 27.86 1.35 -1.49
CA LEU A 116 26.51 1.70 -1.94
C LEU A 116 25.46 0.68 -1.47
N ARG A 117 25.80 -0.62 -1.47
CA ARG A 117 24.96 -1.67 -0.89
C ARG A 117 24.73 -1.45 0.60
N GLY A 118 25.77 -1.14 1.36
CA GLY A 118 25.66 -0.82 2.78
C GLY A 118 24.77 0.40 3.05
N ASN A 119 24.95 1.46 2.25
CA ASN A 119 24.14 2.69 2.34
C ASN A 119 22.67 2.44 2.01
N LEU A 120 22.38 1.59 1.01
CA LEU A 120 21.03 1.17 0.66
C LEU A 120 20.35 0.43 1.82
N HIS A 121 21.05 -0.52 2.45
CA HIS A 121 20.54 -1.21 3.63
C HIS A 121 20.28 -0.26 4.80
N ALA A 122 21.14 0.74 5.01
CA ALA A 122 20.91 1.76 6.02
C ALA A 122 19.66 2.61 5.72
N ALA A 123 19.48 3.05 4.48
CA ALA A 123 18.32 3.83 4.04
C ALA A 123 17.00 3.04 4.18
N ASP A 124 17.01 1.74 3.85
CA ASP A 124 15.85 0.85 4.02
C ASP A 124 15.43 0.71 5.48
N ARG A 125 16.40 0.60 6.40
CA ARG A 125 16.12 0.54 7.85
C ARG A 125 15.47 1.82 8.34
N VAL A 126 15.93 2.98 7.88
CA VAL A 126 15.33 4.29 8.19
C VAL A 126 13.89 4.38 7.70
N TYR A 127 13.64 4.00 6.43
CA TYR A 127 12.29 3.95 5.87
C TYR A 127 11.38 3.01 6.65
N SER A 128 11.84 1.79 6.93
CA SER A 128 11.11 0.75 7.67
C SER A 128 10.82 1.15 9.13
N ALA A 129 11.68 1.96 9.74
CA ALA A 129 11.45 2.55 11.05
C ALA A 129 10.35 3.63 11.03
N GLY A 130 10.06 4.22 9.86
CA GLY A 130 9.07 5.28 9.69
C GLY A 130 9.64 6.69 9.84
N ASP A 131 10.97 6.85 9.81
CA ASP A 131 11.62 8.16 9.85
C ASP A 131 11.74 8.75 8.44
N TYR A 132 10.59 9.21 7.93
CA TYR A 132 10.49 9.72 6.57
C TYR A 132 11.26 11.03 6.36
N ALA A 133 11.52 11.80 7.43
CA ALA A 133 12.32 13.01 7.35
C ALA A 133 13.80 12.69 7.12
N VAL A 134 14.35 11.70 7.83
CA VAL A 134 15.70 11.20 7.55
C VAL A 134 15.75 10.52 6.19
N ALA A 135 14.74 9.71 5.82
CA ALA A 135 14.68 9.06 4.51
C ALA A 135 14.77 10.06 3.35
N LEU A 136 14.02 11.17 3.40
CA LEU A 136 14.04 12.23 2.39
C LEU A 136 15.41 12.91 2.24
N ARG A 137 16.25 12.89 3.28
CA ARG A 137 17.60 13.46 3.25
C ARG A 137 18.64 12.48 2.70
N VAL A 138 18.49 11.18 2.96
CA VAL A 138 19.51 10.17 2.59
C VAL A 138 19.27 9.52 1.22
N VAL A 139 18.01 9.41 0.78
CA VAL A 139 17.67 8.75 -0.50
C VAL A 139 18.12 9.55 -1.73
N PRO A 140 17.95 10.89 -1.81
CA PRO A 140 18.39 11.66 -2.98
C PRO A 140 19.88 11.55 -3.32
N PRO A 141 20.84 11.76 -2.39
CA PRO A 141 22.25 11.59 -2.71
C PRO A 141 22.59 10.13 -3.07
N LEU A 142 21.98 9.14 -2.42
CA LEU A 142 22.19 7.72 -2.74
C LEU A 142 21.79 7.38 -4.19
N LEU A 143 20.66 7.90 -4.66
CA LEU A 143 20.21 7.73 -6.05
C LEU A 143 21.18 8.36 -7.05
N MET A 144 21.74 9.52 -6.71
CA MET A 144 22.73 10.20 -7.54
C MET A 144 24.03 9.39 -7.64
N ASP A 145 24.53 8.91 -6.50
CA ASP A 145 25.74 8.09 -6.46
C ASP A 145 25.57 6.78 -7.24
N MET A 146 24.41 6.12 -7.13
CA MET A 146 24.15 4.88 -7.87
C MET A 146 24.00 5.08 -9.38
N ARG A 147 23.44 6.21 -9.82
CA ARG A 147 23.41 6.55 -11.26
C ARG A 147 24.82 6.76 -11.79
N ALA A 148 25.64 7.54 -11.08
CA ALA A 148 27.04 7.73 -11.44
C ALA A 148 27.82 6.40 -11.45
N ALA A 149 27.54 5.50 -10.49
CA ALA A 149 28.16 4.19 -10.43
C ALA A 149 27.77 3.29 -11.62
N VAL A 150 26.54 3.38 -12.11
CA VAL A 150 26.11 2.69 -13.34
C VAL A 150 26.87 3.23 -14.57
N ASP A 151 27.01 4.56 -14.68
CA ASP A 151 27.69 5.20 -15.82
C ASP A 151 29.18 4.83 -15.89
N LEU A 152 29.82 4.63 -14.73
CA LEU A 152 31.24 4.25 -14.63
C LEU A 152 31.47 2.72 -14.60
N ALA A 153 30.42 1.92 -14.46
CA ALA A 153 30.57 0.47 -14.35
C ALA A 153 31.04 -0.17 -15.66
N GLY A 154 32.15 -0.90 -15.58
CA GLY A 154 32.58 -1.83 -16.61
C GLY A 154 31.57 -2.97 -16.82
N ASP A 155 31.67 -3.66 -17.96
CA ASP A 155 30.68 -4.65 -18.41
C ASP A 155 30.39 -5.74 -17.35
N GLU A 156 31.42 -6.24 -16.66
CA GLU A 156 31.30 -7.29 -15.65
C GLU A 156 30.45 -6.90 -14.42
N ARG A 157 30.45 -5.61 -14.05
CA ARG A 157 29.76 -5.10 -12.85
C ARG A 157 28.51 -4.29 -13.18
N ARG A 158 28.19 -4.11 -14.46
CA ARG A 158 27.06 -3.29 -14.90
C ARG A 158 25.71 -3.82 -14.40
N ALA A 159 25.53 -5.14 -14.40
CA ALA A 159 24.31 -5.77 -13.88
C ALA A 159 24.14 -5.53 -12.36
N GLU A 160 25.24 -5.62 -11.60
CA GLU A 160 25.27 -5.34 -10.15
C GLU A 160 24.93 -3.86 -9.85
N ALA A 161 25.47 -2.94 -10.64
CA ALA A 161 25.17 -1.50 -10.49
C ALA A 161 23.70 -1.19 -10.80
N TYR A 162 23.13 -1.79 -11.87
CA TYR A 162 21.70 -1.67 -12.18
C TYR A 162 20.81 -2.28 -11.09
N ASP A 163 21.18 -3.43 -10.51
CA ASP A 163 20.45 -4.03 -9.38
C ASP A 163 20.34 -3.06 -8.20
N LEU A 164 21.46 -2.44 -7.80
CA LEU A 164 21.50 -1.47 -6.71
C LEU A 164 20.64 -0.24 -7.02
N LEU A 165 20.76 0.32 -8.23
CA LEU A 165 19.98 1.49 -8.65
C LEU A 165 18.47 1.19 -8.65
N ALA A 166 18.06 0.04 -9.19
CA ALA A 166 16.65 -0.37 -9.22
C ALA A 166 16.05 -0.45 -7.81
N ARG A 167 16.81 -0.99 -6.85
CA ARG A 167 16.40 -1.10 -5.45
C ARG A 167 16.31 0.27 -4.76
N ALA A 168 17.23 1.19 -5.06
CA ALA A 168 17.15 2.55 -4.53
C ALA A 168 15.95 3.33 -5.11
N GLN A 169 15.66 3.18 -6.40
CA GLN A 169 14.47 3.77 -7.04
C GLN A 169 13.18 3.15 -6.48
N HIS A 170 13.17 1.83 -6.24
CA HIS A 170 12.07 1.14 -5.56
C HIS A 170 11.81 1.70 -4.16
N LEU A 171 12.87 1.87 -3.35
CA LEU A 171 12.78 2.49 -2.03
C LEU A 171 12.23 3.91 -2.09
N ALA A 172 12.70 4.72 -3.05
CA ALA A 172 12.19 6.06 -3.30
C ALA A 172 10.69 6.05 -3.68
N GLY A 173 10.26 5.13 -4.54
CA GLY A 173 8.86 4.93 -4.88
C GLY A 173 8.01 4.60 -3.65
N GLY A 174 8.47 3.66 -2.81
CA GLY A 174 7.81 3.30 -1.55
C GLY A 174 7.70 4.46 -0.55
N LEU A 175 8.73 5.31 -0.47
CA LEU A 175 8.72 6.55 0.32
C LEU A 175 7.69 7.56 -0.21
N LEU A 176 7.66 7.77 -1.52
CA LEU A 176 6.75 8.72 -2.16
C LEU A 176 5.29 8.29 -2.06
N ILE A 177 4.99 6.99 -2.16
CA ILE A 177 3.64 6.46 -1.87
C ILE A 177 3.23 6.80 -0.43
N GLN A 178 4.12 6.58 0.53
CA GLN A 178 3.84 6.84 1.94
C GLN A 178 3.55 8.33 2.20
N LEU A 179 4.26 9.21 1.49
CA LEU A 179 4.11 10.67 1.55
C LEU A 179 3.00 11.21 0.63
N ARG A 180 2.23 10.33 -0.03
CA ARG A 180 1.13 10.67 -0.95
C ARG A 180 1.53 11.51 -2.16
N SER A 181 2.77 11.37 -2.63
CA SER A 181 3.26 12.00 -3.85
C SER A 181 3.14 11.02 -5.02
N ASP A 182 1.90 10.64 -5.34
CA ASP A 182 1.57 9.48 -6.18
C ASP A 182 2.14 9.60 -7.61
N ASP A 183 2.14 10.79 -8.23
CA ASP A 183 2.73 10.99 -9.58
C ASP A 183 4.24 10.78 -9.57
N LEU A 184 4.93 11.31 -8.56
CA LEU A 184 6.38 11.16 -8.44
C LEU A 184 6.75 9.70 -8.09
N ALA A 185 5.89 9.00 -7.34
CA ALA A 185 6.04 7.57 -7.08
C ALA A 185 5.90 6.76 -8.37
N GLN A 186 4.95 7.12 -9.25
CA GLN A 186 4.77 6.48 -10.55
C GLN A 186 6.04 6.63 -11.40
N THR A 187 6.63 7.82 -11.46
CA THR A 187 7.90 8.06 -12.16
C THR A 187 9.01 7.18 -11.58
N ALA A 188 9.21 7.21 -10.26
CA ALA A 188 10.26 6.44 -9.60
C ALA A 188 10.14 4.93 -9.84
N LEU A 189 8.92 4.37 -9.75
CA LEU A 189 8.70 2.94 -9.92
C LEU A 189 8.76 2.49 -11.38
N SER A 190 8.41 3.36 -12.32
CA SER A 190 8.57 3.06 -13.76
C SER A 190 10.06 3.01 -14.12
N GLU A 191 10.85 4.00 -13.66
CA GLU A 191 12.31 3.96 -13.84
C GLU A 191 12.96 2.76 -13.12
N ALA A 192 12.46 2.39 -11.94
CA ALA A 192 12.92 1.22 -11.20
C ALA A 192 12.69 -0.08 -11.99
N LEU A 193 11.56 -0.20 -12.67
CA LEU A 193 11.23 -1.38 -13.47
C LEU A 193 12.14 -1.49 -14.69
N ASP A 194 12.33 -0.39 -15.44
CA ASP A 194 13.24 -0.34 -16.58
C ASP A 194 14.68 -0.69 -16.15
N THR A 195 15.09 -0.20 -14.98
CA THR A 195 16.42 -0.46 -14.41
C THR A 195 16.57 -1.91 -13.94
N ALA A 196 15.52 -2.48 -13.32
CA ALA A 196 15.51 -3.89 -12.92
C ALA A 196 15.57 -4.83 -14.13
N GLN A 197 14.94 -4.48 -15.26
CA GLN A 197 15.07 -5.26 -16.49
C GLN A 197 16.51 -5.29 -17.00
N ARG A 198 17.24 -4.17 -16.89
CA ARG A 198 18.66 -4.08 -17.28
C ARG A 198 19.60 -4.85 -16.35
N SER A 199 19.23 -5.06 -15.08
CA SER A 199 20.02 -5.92 -14.17
C SER A 199 19.85 -7.40 -14.46
N GLY A 200 18.76 -7.80 -15.12
CA GLY A 200 18.40 -9.19 -15.37
C GLY A 200 17.83 -9.92 -14.14
N ASP A 201 17.66 -9.24 -13.00
CA ASP A 201 17.11 -9.83 -11.78
C ASP A 201 15.58 -9.76 -11.76
N ARG A 202 14.94 -10.89 -12.06
CA ARG A 202 13.48 -11.03 -12.09
C ARG A 202 12.83 -10.84 -10.72
N VAL A 203 13.53 -11.13 -9.62
CA VAL A 203 13.02 -10.94 -8.25
C VAL A 203 12.90 -9.46 -7.92
N VAL A 204 13.88 -8.65 -8.36
CA VAL A 204 13.82 -7.19 -8.22
C VAL A 204 12.66 -6.63 -9.02
N ALA A 205 12.50 -7.04 -10.29
CA ALA A 205 11.38 -6.60 -11.13
C ALA A 205 10.02 -6.95 -10.50
N ALA A 206 9.83 -8.19 -10.03
CA ALA A 206 8.62 -8.62 -9.34
C ALA A 206 8.35 -7.79 -8.07
N THR A 207 9.40 -7.44 -7.32
CA THR A 207 9.29 -6.59 -6.13
C THR A 207 8.85 -5.16 -6.48
N VAL A 208 9.35 -4.60 -7.57
CA VAL A 208 8.92 -3.30 -8.09
C VAL A 208 7.45 -3.34 -8.49
N ILE A 209 7.03 -4.36 -9.23
CA ILE A 209 5.63 -4.55 -9.64
C ILE A 209 4.70 -4.66 -8.43
N ARG A 210 5.09 -5.42 -7.40
CA ARG A 210 4.33 -5.49 -6.13
C ARG A 210 4.08 -4.10 -5.54
N THR A 211 5.09 -3.23 -5.51
CA THR A 211 4.94 -1.85 -5.01
C THR A 211 4.15 -0.97 -5.98
N MET A 212 4.25 -1.19 -7.30
CA MET A 212 3.40 -0.54 -8.30
C MET A 212 1.92 -0.88 -8.08
N CYS A 213 1.59 -2.14 -7.76
CA CYS A 213 0.23 -2.55 -7.43
C CYS A 213 -0.32 -1.79 -6.21
N TRP A 214 0.54 -1.53 -5.20
CA TRP A 214 0.16 -0.69 -4.06
C TRP A 214 -0.16 0.75 -4.48
N LEU A 215 0.64 1.35 -5.35
CA LEU A 215 0.39 2.68 -5.91
C LEU A 215 -0.93 2.72 -6.71
N LEU A 216 -1.14 1.76 -7.62
CA LEU A 216 -2.35 1.67 -8.43
C LEU A 216 -3.62 1.55 -7.58
N MET A 217 -3.60 0.73 -6.53
CA MET A 217 -4.73 0.63 -5.59
C MET A 217 -5.01 1.97 -4.89
N ARG A 218 -3.98 2.74 -4.53
CA ARG A 218 -4.15 4.08 -3.92
C ARG A 218 -4.71 5.10 -4.90
N GLN A 219 -4.33 4.98 -6.16
CA GLN A 219 -4.90 5.75 -7.27
C GLN A 219 -6.28 5.22 -7.69
N GLY A 220 -6.92 4.31 -6.96
CA GLY A 220 -8.24 3.75 -7.30
C GLY A 220 -8.26 2.85 -8.55
N ARG A 221 -7.11 2.59 -9.17
CA ARG A 221 -6.93 1.70 -10.35
C ARG A 221 -6.86 0.24 -9.91
N ILE A 222 -7.90 -0.20 -9.20
CA ILE A 222 -7.91 -1.48 -8.48
C ILE A 222 -7.87 -2.67 -9.47
N ARG A 223 -8.61 -2.58 -10.57
CA ARG A 223 -8.63 -3.63 -11.61
C ARG A 223 -7.25 -3.81 -12.24
N GLU A 224 -6.63 -2.72 -12.66
CA GLU A 224 -5.30 -2.74 -13.28
C GLU A 224 -4.24 -3.28 -12.31
N ALA A 225 -4.34 -2.94 -11.01
CA ALA A 225 -3.47 -3.51 -9.99
C ALA A 225 -3.61 -5.04 -9.89
N ALA A 226 -4.84 -5.56 -9.97
CA ALA A 226 -5.10 -6.98 -9.92
C ALA A 226 -4.57 -7.70 -11.18
N GLU A 227 -4.84 -7.16 -12.36
CA GLU A 227 -4.40 -7.72 -13.65
C GLU A 227 -2.88 -7.72 -13.75
N LEU A 228 -2.21 -6.61 -13.42
CA LEU A 228 -0.76 -6.51 -13.41
C LEU A 228 -0.13 -7.56 -12.48
N ALA A 229 -0.65 -7.69 -11.26
CA ALA A 229 -0.13 -8.66 -10.29
C ALA A 229 -0.29 -10.11 -10.78
N VAL A 230 -1.44 -10.46 -11.38
CA VAL A 230 -1.69 -11.82 -11.92
C VAL A 230 -0.79 -12.11 -13.11
N VAL A 231 -0.74 -11.23 -14.12
CA VAL A 231 0.09 -11.43 -15.31
C VAL A 231 1.56 -11.60 -14.93
N THR A 232 2.08 -10.74 -14.03
CA THR A 232 3.46 -10.89 -13.56
C THR A 232 3.66 -12.16 -12.74
N ALA A 233 2.68 -12.57 -11.91
CA ALA A 233 2.77 -13.82 -11.15
C ALA A 233 2.83 -15.05 -12.06
N ASP A 234 2.07 -15.06 -13.16
CA ASP A 234 2.09 -16.13 -14.16
C ASP A 234 3.44 -16.17 -14.89
N GLU A 235 4.00 -15.01 -15.25
CA GLU A 235 5.31 -14.93 -15.90
C GLU A 235 6.45 -15.44 -15.01
N VAL A 236 6.43 -15.12 -13.72
CA VAL A 236 7.47 -15.50 -12.75
C VAL A 236 7.12 -16.78 -11.99
N GLU A 237 6.11 -17.54 -12.43
CA GLU A 237 5.66 -18.74 -11.73
C GLU A 237 6.84 -19.71 -11.50
N PRO A 238 7.16 -20.01 -10.22
CA PRO A 238 8.36 -20.77 -9.90
C PRO A 238 8.11 -22.26 -10.08
N ARG A 239 9.04 -22.95 -10.75
CA ARG A 239 9.08 -24.42 -10.73
C ARG A 239 9.43 -24.89 -9.31
N LEU A 240 8.43 -25.36 -8.55
CA LEU A 240 8.56 -25.70 -7.11
C LEU A 240 9.73 -26.65 -6.75
N SER A 241 10.16 -27.49 -7.69
CA SER A 241 11.28 -28.41 -7.51
C SER A 241 12.65 -27.72 -7.52
N ARG A 242 12.78 -26.53 -8.11
CA ARG A 242 14.04 -25.79 -8.26
C ARG A 242 14.00 -24.37 -7.70
N ALA A 243 12.82 -23.88 -7.33
CA ALA A 243 12.62 -22.52 -6.85
C ALA A 243 13.43 -22.23 -5.59
N THR A 244 14.12 -21.09 -5.60
CA THR A 244 14.74 -20.55 -4.39
C THR A 244 13.67 -19.96 -3.46
N PRO A 245 13.96 -19.75 -2.16
CA PRO A 245 13.05 -19.02 -1.27
C PRO A 245 12.67 -17.63 -1.78
N ALA A 246 13.60 -16.95 -2.47
CA ALA A 246 13.34 -15.61 -3.01
C ALA A 246 12.34 -15.66 -4.17
N ASP A 247 12.45 -16.67 -5.06
CA ASP A 247 11.50 -16.86 -6.16
C ASP A 247 10.08 -17.10 -5.62
N LEU A 248 9.96 -18.01 -4.64
CA LEU A 248 8.69 -18.33 -4.00
C LEU A 248 8.07 -17.12 -3.30
N ALA A 249 8.89 -16.31 -2.63
CA ALA A 249 8.42 -15.14 -1.90
C ALA A 249 8.02 -14.00 -2.83
N ALA A 250 8.76 -13.76 -3.91
CA ALA A 250 8.40 -12.77 -4.93
C ALA A 250 7.07 -13.11 -5.60
N TRP A 251 6.91 -14.37 -6.02
CA TRP A 251 5.67 -14.89 -6.57
C TRP A 251 4.50 -14.80 -5.58
N GLY A 252 4.72 -15.26 -4.34
CA GLY A 252 3.72 -15.20 -3.28
C GLY A 252 3.27 -13.76 -2.96
N TRP A 253 4.19 -12.80 -2.95
CA TRP A 253 3.84 -11.40 -2.77
C TRP A 253 2.96 -10.83 -3.89
N LEU A 254 3.21 -11.20 -5.15
CA LEU A 254 2.37 -10.81 -6.29
C LEU A 254 0.95 -11.37 -6.13
N LEU A 255 0.82 -12.63 -5.75
CA LEU A 255 -0.48 -13.25 -5.46
C LEU A 255 -1.23 -12.53 -4.32
N LEU A 256 -0.54 -12.14 -3.23
CA LEU A 256 -1.17 -11.37 -2.16
C LEU A 256 -1.56 -9.95 -2.62
N SER A 257 -0.79 -9.32 -3.50
CA SER A 257 -1.15 -8.03 -4.11
C SER A 257 -2.40 -8.15 -4.98
N ALA A 258 -2.48 -9.21 -5.81
CA ALA A 258 -3.67 -9.52 -6.60
C ALA A 258 -4.88 -9.76 -5.69
N ALA A 259 -4.73 -10.55 -4.63
CA ALA A 259 -5.81 -10.83 -3.68
C ALA A 259 -6.30 -9.56 -2.96
N ALA A 260 -5.39 -8.69 -2.53
CA ALA A 260 -5.71 -7.40 -1.93
C ALA A 260 -6.52 -6.51 -2.88
N ALA A 261 -6.18 -6.50 -4.17
CA ALA A 261 -6.91 -5.75 -5.19
C ALA A 261 -8.29 -6.38 -5.47
N ARG A 262 -8.37 -7.71 -5.68
CA ARG A 262 -9.62 -8.44 -5.92
C ARG A 262 -10.61 -8.32 -4.76
N SER A 263 -10.13 -8.35 -3.52
CA SER A 263 -10.96 -8.11 -2.33
C SER A 263 -11.60 -6.72 -2.35
N ARG A 264 -10.82 -5.67 -2.66
CA ARG A 264 -11.33 -4.29 -2.78
C ARG A 264 -12.23 -4.08 -3.98
N ASP A 265 -12.06 -4.88 -5.03
CA ASP A 265 -12.93 -4.88 -6.22
C ASP A 265 -14.19 -5.75 -6.07
N ASN A 266 -14.51 -6.20 -4.84
CA ASN A 266 -15.69 -7.00 -4.52
C ASN A 266 -15.71 -8.38 -5.22
N ARG A 267 -14.54 -9.03 -5.35
CA ARG A 267 -14.37 -10.40 -5.89
C ARG A 267 -13.76 -11.33 -4.81
N PRO A 268 -14.52 -11.71 -3.78
CA PRO A 268 -13.99 -12.39 -2.59
C PRO A 268 -13.50 -13.82 -2.87
N ASP A 269 -14.16 -14.56 -3.78
CA ASP A 269 -13.79 -15.95 -4.08
C ASP A 269 -12.42 -16.00 -4.77
N GLU A 270 -12.19 -15.14 -5.77
CA GLU A 270 -10.87 -15.02 -6.41
C GLU A 270 -9.78 -14.56 -5.45
N ALA A 271 -10.11 -13.64 -4.53
CA ALA A 271 -9.16 -13.25 -3.50
C ALA A 271 -8.80 -14.43 -2.59
N ALA A 272 -9.77 -15.27 -2.23
CA ALA A 272 -9.55 -16.46 -1.40
C ALA A 272 -8.67 -17.50 -2.12
N ASP A 273 -8.90 -17.73 -3.42
CA ASP A 273 -8.10 -18.64 -4.23
C ASP A 273 -6.64 -18.17 -4.34
N LEU A 274 -6.42 -16.90 -4.66
CA LEU A 274 -5.07 -16.30 -4.72
C LEU A 274 -4.33 -16.40 -3.38
N ILE A 275 -5.02 -16.17 -2.26
CA ILE A 275 -4.44 -16.33 -0.91
C ILE A 275 -4.11 -17.82 -0.64
N SER A 276 -4.92 -18.76 -1.12
CA SER A 276 -4.66 -20.19 -0.99
C SER A 276 -3.38 -20.59 -1.73
N VAL A 277 -3.21 -20.14 -2.97
CA VAL A 277 -2.00 -20.40 -3.77
C VAL A 277 -0.76 -19.78 -3.10
N ALA A 278 -0.86 -18.53 -2.63
CA ALA A 278 0.22 -17.88 -1.88
C ALA A 278 0.59 -18.65 -0.59
N ALA A 279 -0.38 -19.28 0.06
CA ALA A 279 -0.14 -20.12 1.24
C ALA A 279 0.78 -21.31 0.93
N ALA A 280 0.63 -21.93 -0.25
CA ALA A 280 1.50 -23.03 -0.66
C ALA A 280 2.96 -22.58 -0.79
N ALA A 281 3.21 -21.39 -1.35
CA ALA A 281 4.55 -20.80 -1.42
C ALA A 281 5.13 -20.55 -0.02
N ALA A 282 4.35 -19.96 0.88
CA ALA A 282 4.77 -19.66 2.25
C ALA A 282 5.11 -20.94 3.04
N VAL A 283 4.28 -21.98 2.95
CA VAL A 283 4.54 -23.29 3.57
C VAL A 283 5.80 -23.91 2.97
N ARG A 284 6.00 -23.82 1.65
CA ARG A 284 7.19 -24.36 0.99
C ARG A 284 8.45 -23.65 1.44
N ILE A 285 8.43 -22.35 1.69
CA ILE A 285 9.54 -21.59 2.29
C ILE A 285 9.81 -22.07 3.72
N GLY A 286 8.77 -22.27 4.52
CA GLY A 286 8.90 -22.69 5.93
C GLY A 286 9.47 -21.57 6.79
N GLU A 287 10.26 -21.92 7.81
CA GLU A 287 10.84 -20.96 8.78
C GLU A 287 12.14 -20.30 8.29
N ARG A 288 12.48 -20.45 7.01
CA ARG A 288 13.70 -19.88 6.43
C ARG A 288 13.63 -18.36 6.41
N VAL A 289 14.62 -17.74 7.03
CA VAL A 289 14.83 -16.29 6.97
C VAL A 289 15.62 -15.96 5.69
N PRO A 290 15.14 -15.04 4.84
CA PRO A 290 15.90 -14.58 3.68
C PRO A 290 17.25 -13.99 4.10
N ALA A 291 18.27 -14.12 3.24
CA ALA A 291 19.56 -13.47 3.48
C ALA A 291 19.38 -11.95 3.60
N GLU A 292 20.29 -11.26 4.30
CA GLU A 292 20.20 -9.81 4.54
C GLU A 292 19.99 -9.00 3.25
N LYS A 293 20.72 -9.35 2.19
CA LYS A 293 20.59 -8.75 0.84
C LYS A 293 19.22 -8.93 0.17
N GLN A 294 18.39 -9.85 0.65
CA GLN A 294 17.07 -10.17 0.13
C GLN A 294 15.92 -9.60 0.99
N LEU A 295 16.20 -9.14 2.21
CA LEU A 295 15.16 -8.66 3.14
C LEU A 295 14.32 -7.51 2.57
N MET A 296 14.96 -6.55 1.88
CA MET A 296 14.25 -5.45 1.21
C MET A 296 13.28 -5.92 0.13
N LEU A 297 13.61 -7.02 -0.55
CA LEU A 297 12.84 -7.52 -1.70
C LEU A 297 11.69 -8.42 -1.26
N VAL A 298 12.04 -9.47 -0.52
CA VAL A 298 11.17 -10.61 -0.24
C VAL A 298 10.91 -10.83 1.25
N GLY A 299 11.49 -9.99 2.11
CA GLY A 299 11.34 -10.09 3.56
C GLY A 299 9.88 -9.98 4.01
N GLY A 300 9.54 -10.74 5.05
CA GLY A 300 8.23 -10.75 5.68
C GLY A 300 7.13 -11.46 4.88
N PHE A 301 7.47 -12.14 3.78
CA PHE A 301 6.56 -13.13 3.20
C PHE A 301 6.71 -14.45 3.93
N ASP A 302 5.69 -14.80 4.69
CA ASP A 302 5.64 -16.02 5.49
C ASP A 302 4.17 -16.43 5.72
N THR A 303 3.99 -17.55 6.43
CA THR A 303 2.67 -18.08 6.76
C THR A 303 1.86 -17.10 7.61
N ALA A 304 2.50 -16.32 8.48
CA ALA A 304 1.82 -15.29 9.28
C ALA A 304 1.28 -14.16 8.40
N LYS A 305 2.05 -13.67 7.42
CA LYS A 305 1.57 -12.65 6.48
C LYS A 305 0.40 -13.15 5.65
N VAL A 306 0.43 -14.41 5.20
CA VAL A 306 -0.71 -15.01 4.48
C VAL A 306 -1.96 -15.05 5.38
N GLN A 307 -1.84 -15.43 6.65
CA GLN A 307 -2.97 -15.39 7.60
C GLN A 307 -3.48 -13.97 7.85
N MET A 308 -2.57 -12.99 7.98
CA MET A 308 -2.96 -11.57 8.09
C MET A 308 -3.70 -11.09 6.84
N GLN A 309 -3.33 -11.57 5.64
CA GLN A 309 -4.06 -11.23 4.41
C GLN A 309 -5.50 -11.75 4.42
N ARG A 310 -5.75 -12.94 5.00
CA ARG A 310 -7.11 -13.45 5.18
C ARG A 310 -7.93 -12.54 6.10
N ALA A 311 -7.33 -12.07 7.20
CA ALA A 311 -7.97 -11.12 8.10
C ALA A 311 -8.24 -9.77 7.40
N GLU A 312 -7.29 -9.25 6.63
CA GLU A 312 -7.47 -8.02 5.84
C GLU A 312 -8.62 -8.17 4.84
N ALA A 313 -8.70 -9.29 4.11
CA ALA A 313 -9.79 -9.55 3.17
C ALA A 313 -11.16 -9.58 3.86
N ALA A 314 -11.25 -10.14 5.07
CA ALA A 314 -12.46 -10.10 5.88
C ALA A 314 -12.81 -8.68 6.36
N ALA A 315 -11.79 -7.85 6.67
CA ALA A 315 -11.99 -6.46 7.03
C ALA A 315 -12.55 -5.64 5.86
N VAL A 316 -11.98 -5.80 4.66
CA VAL A 316 -12.49 -5.18 3.43
C VAL A 316 -13.92 -5.64 3.14
N ALA A 317 -14.22 -6.92 3.38
CA ALA A 317 -15.58 -7.45 3.25
C ALA A 317 -16.55 -6.94 4.33
N GLY A 318 -16.11 -6.19 5.33
CA GLY A 318 -16.97 -5.68 6.41
C GLY A 318 -17.34 -6.74 7.46
N ASP A 319 -16.66 -7.89 7.50
CA ASP A 319 -16.94 -8.97 8.46
C ASP A 319 -16.01 -8.90 9.68
N ALA A 320 -16.34 -8.00 10.60
CA ALA A 320 -15.59 -7.80 11.84
C ALA A 320 -15.47 -9.09 12.70
N GLY A 321 -16.49 -9.94 12.69
CA GLY A 321 -16.47 -11.21 13.43
C GLY A 321 -15.43 -12.18 12.88
N ARG A 322 -15.35 -12.29 11.56
CA ARG A 322 -14.36 -13.13 10.87
C ARG A 322 -12.95 -12.57 10.98
N VAL A 323 -12.76 -11.24 11.00
CA VAL A 323 -11.45 -10.64 11.32
C VAL A 323 -10.94 -11.15 12.66
N LEU A 324 -11.72 -11.07 13.74
CA LEU A 324 -11.27 -11.54 15.06
C LEU A 324 -10.91 -13.04 15.06
N LYS A 325 -11.69 -13.87 14.37
CA LYS A 325 -11.43 -15.32 14.26
C LYS A 325 -10.12 -15.60 13.51
N LEU A 326 -9.91 -14.95 12.36
CA LEU A 326 -8.72 -15.15 11.53
C LEU A 326 -7.46 -14.57 12.20
N SER A 327 -7.56 -13.41 12.86
CA SER A 327 -6.45 -12.81 13.59
C SER A 327 -5.94 -13.70 14.73
N ALA A 328 -6.81 -14.50 15.36
CA ALA A 328 -6.41 -15.46 16.37
C ALA A 328 -5.59 -16.65 15.82
N LEU A 329 -5.63 -16.87 14.50
CA LEU A 329 -4.92 -17.97 13.81
C LEU A 329 -3.58 -17.52 13.21
N VAL A 330 -3.15 -16.28 13.43
CA VAL A 330 -1.86 -15.79 12.95
C VAL A 330 -0.75 -16.49 13.77
N PRO A 331 0.08 -17.35 13.15
CA PRO A 331 1.13 -18.06 13.87
C PRO A 331 2.23 -17.10 14.34
N PRO A 332 2.89 -17.37 15.48
CA PRO A 332 4.16 -16.73 15.79
C PRO A 332 5.21 -17.22 14.78
N VAL A 333 5.88 -16.29 14.11
CA VAL A 333 6.98 -16.61 13.18
C VAL A 333 8.15 -15.64 13.44
N PRO A 334 9.40 -16.05 13.17
CA PRO A 334 10.59 -15.27 13.52
C PRO A 334 10.70 -13.94 12.77
N THR A 335 10.04 -13.80 11.61
CA THR A 335 10.29 -12.73 10.64
C THR A 335 9.07 -11.90 10.26
N ILE A 336 8.13 -11.70 11.19
CA ILE A 336 6.98 -10.84 10.91
C ILE A 336 7.45 -9.42 10.58
N SER A 337 7.10 -8.93 9.38
CA SER A 337 7.34 -7.54 9.00
C SER A 337 6.62 -6.59 9.97
N LYS A 338 7.37 -5.64 10.56
CA LYS A 338 6.81 -4.62 11.46
C LYS A 338 5.67 -3.84 10.79
N SER A 339 5.80 -3.55 9.50
CA SER A 339 4.77 -2.84 8.73
C SER A 339 3.49 -3.68 8.57
N ALA A 340 3.64 -4.96 8.20
CA ALA A 340 2.52 -5.89 8.09
C ALA A 340 1.80 -6.08 9.43
N TRP A 341 2.56 -6.24 10.52
CA TRP A 341 2.00 -6.36 11.87
C TRP A 341 1.20 -5.12 12.26
N ARG A 342 1.75 -3.91 12.06
CA ARG A 342 1.06 -2.66 12.38
C ARG A 342 -0.26 -2.52 11.62
N ARG A 343 -0.30 -2.90 10.33
CA ARG A 343 -1.52 -2.93 9.50
C ARG A 343 -2.54 -3.92 10.04
N HIS A 344 -2.12 -5.16 10.31
CA HIS A 344 -2.98 -6.19 10.88
C HIS A 344 -3.61 -5.77 12.22
N ARG A 345 -2.85 -5.05 13.06
CA ARG A 345 -3.35 -4.50 14.32
C ARG A 345 -4.42 -3.43 14.10
N LEU A 346 -4.37 -2.64 13.01
CA LEU A 346 -5.46 -1.73 12.65
C LEU A 346 -6.72 -2.49 12.23
N ASP A 347 -6.61 -3.58 11.47
CA ASP A 347 -7.77 -4.42 11.12
C ASP A 347 -8.45 -4.96 12.39
N LEU A 348 -7.65 -5.37 13.38
CA LEU A 348 -8.15 -5.81 14.68
C LEU A 348 -8.84 -4.68 15.46
N ALA A 349 -8.25 -3.47 15.48
CA ALA A 349 -8.85 -2.31 16.13
C ALA A 349 -10.19 -1.93 15.49
N TRP A 350 -10.24 -1.92 14.15
CA TRP A 350 -11.47 -1.72 13.39
C TRP A 350 -12.53 -2.77 13.73
N ALA A 351 -12.17 -4.06 13.73
CA ALA A 351 -13.12 -5.12 14.06
C ALA A 351 -13.68 -4.99 15.48
N TYR A 352 -12.86 -4.56 16.46
CA TYR A 352 -13.36 -4.26 17.79
C TYR A 352 -14.29 -3.04 17.82
N ALA A 353 -13.98 -1.99 17.06
CA ALA A 353 -14.81 -0.79 16.99
C ALA A 353 -16.19 -1.08 16.35
N GLU A 354 -16.23 -1.81 15.23
CA GLU A 354 -17.47 -2.24 14.57
C GLU A 354 -18.38 -3.07 15.51
N LEU A 355 -17.77 -3.95 16.31
CA LEU A 355 -18.50 -4.74 17.32
C LEU A 355 -18.80 -3.97 18.61
N ARG A 356 -18.60 -2.64 18.62
CA ARG A 356 -18.77 -1.72 19.77
C ARG A 356 -17.97 -2.12 21.01
N ARG A 357 -16.88 -2.88 20.83
CA ARG A 357 -15.91 -3.26 21.87
C ARG A 357 -14.84 -2.18 22.00
N TYR A 358 -15.27 -0.93 22.20
CA TYR A 358 -14.42 0.26 22.10
C TYR A 358 -13.19 0.22 23.01
N GLY A 359 -13.31 -0.29 24.25
CA GLY A 359 -12.15 -0.42 25.14
C GLY A 359 -11.03 -1.30 24.57
N LYS A 360 -11.38 -2.39 23.86
CA LYS A 360 -10.39 -3.24 23.19
C LYS A 360 -9.79 -2.55 21.96
N ALA A 361 -10.60 -1.82 21.19
CA ALA A 361 -10.13 -1.04 20.05
C ALA A 361 -9.13 0.05 20.48
N THR A 362 -9.48 0.83 21.52
CA THR A 362 -8.61 1.85 22.12
C THR A 362 -7.30 1.24 22.61
N ALA A 363 -7.33 0.10 23.32
CA ALA A 363 -6.12 -0.56 23.80
C ALA A 363 -5.16 -0.95 22.66
N VAL A 364 -5.70 -1.47 21.55
CA VAL A 364 -4.89 -1.81 20.35
C VAL A 364 -4.24 -0.55 19.75
N LEU A 365 -5.01 0.53 19.60
CA LEU A 365 -4.53 1.80 19.05
C LEU A 365 -3.48 2.47 19.95
N THR A 366 -3.67 2.43 21.28
CA THR A 366 -2.69 2.94 22.25
C THR A 366 -1.37 2.16 22.19
N GLN A 367 -1.41 0.83 22.02
CA GLN A 367 -0.20 0.05 21.81
C GLN A 367 0.53 0.42 20.51
N LEU A 368 -0.22 0.67 19.43
CA LEU A 368 0.36 1.17 18.17
C LEU A 368 0.96 2.56 18.33
N ARG A 369 0.34 3.45 19.08
CA ARG A 369 0.89 4.77 19.42
C ARG A 369 2.22 4.64 20.18
N GLY A 370 2.29 3.75 21.16
CA GLY A 370 3.53 3.55 21.94
C GLY A 370 4.70 3.01 21.10
N THR A 371 4.42 2.22 20.06
CA THR A 371 5.46 1.55 19.25
C THR A 371 5.77 2.23 17.92
N ALA A 372 4.83 3.02 17.37
CA ALA A 372 4.94 3.61 16.05
C ALA A 372 4.10 4.91 15.90
N PRO A 373 4.31 5.94 16.75
CA PRO A 373 3.44 7.12 16.80
C PRO A 373 3.46 7.92 15.50
N THR A 374 4.64 8.11 14.90
CA THR A 374 4.82 8.83 13.63
C THR A 374 4.11 8.12 12.48
N TRP A 375 4.20 6.79 12.42
CA TRP A 375 3.50 6.00 11.41
C TRP A 375 1.99 6.08 11.60
N LEU A 376 1.50 5.90 12.84
CA LEU A 376 0.07 5.88 13.16
C LEU A 376 -0.61 7.19 12.77
N ARG A 377 0.02 8.34 13.05
CA ARG A 377 -0.46 9.67 12.67
C ARG A 377 -0.72 9.82 11.16
N GLN A 378 0.03 9.10 10.32
CA GLN A 378 -0.13 9.17 8.86
C GLN A 378 -1.23 8.23 8.34
N GLN A 379 -1.85 7.41 9.20
CA GLN A 379 -2.83 6.41 8.77
C GLN A 379 -4.25 6.96 8.82
N ARG A 380 -4.84 7.18 7.64
CA ARG A 380 -6.26 7.53 7.49
C ARG A 380 -7.17 6.49 8.15
N TYR A 381 -6.89 5.21 7.95
CA TYR A 381 -7.66 4.13 8.54
C TYR A 381 -7.69 4.19 10.08
N ALA A 382 -6.58 4.56 10.72
CA ALA A 382 -6.56 4.77 12.17
C ALA A 382 -7.42 5.97 12.59
N ARG A 383 -7.42 7.05 11.81
CA ARG A 383 -8.23 8.26 12.06
C ARG A 383 -9.71 7.90 12.00
N ASP A 384 -10.12 7.15 10.98
CA ASP A 384 -11.50 6.69 10.80
C ASP A 384 -11.96 5.83 11.99
N ILE A 385 -11.13 4.92 12.47
CA ILE A 385 -11.43 4.09 13.65
C ILE A 385 -11.57 4.96 14.91
N VAL A 386 -10.66 5.90 15.14
CA VAL A 386 -10.71 6.81 16.30
C VAL A 386 -11.97 7.68 16.26
N GLU A 387 -12.31 8.23 15.10
CA GLU A 387 -13.54 9.04 14.90
C GLU A 387 -14.81 8.21 15.15
N SER A 388 -14.86 6.97 14.67
CA SER A 388 -15.97 6.03 14.93
C SER A 388 -16.14 5.72 16.42
N ILE A 389 -15.03 5.51 17.15
CA ILE A 389 -15.06 5.30 18.60
C ILE A 389 -15.53 6.57 19.32
N ALA A 390 -15.00 7.74 18.93
CA ALA A 390 -15.30 9.02 19.57
C ALA A 390 -16.76 9.42 19.41
N THR A 391 -17.36 9.15 18.25
CA THR A 391 -18.78 9.46 17.95
C THR A 391 -19.75 8.39 18.46
N GLY A 392 -19.36 7.12 18.45
CA GLY A 392 -20.23 5.99 18.82
C GLY A 392 -20.36 5.71 20.33
N ARG A 393 -19.49 6.31 21.15
CA ARG A 393 -19.48 6.09 22.61
C ARG A 393 -20.65 6.81 23.30
N ARG A 394 -21.13 6.20 24.39
CA ARG A 394 -22.14 6.79 25.30
C ARG A 394 -21.55 7.46 26.53
N ARG A 395 -20.26 7.22 26.82
CA ARG A 395 -19.56 7.70 28.03
C ARG A 395 -18.52 8.76 27.66
N ALA A 396 -18.11 9.56 28.65
CA ALA A 396 -17.03 10.53 28.53
C ALA A 396 -15.71 9.90 28.01
N MET A 397 -14.79 10.71 27.46
CA MET A 397 -13.55 10.17 26.89
C MET A 397 -12.69 9.73 28.04
N THR A 398 -12.03 8.59 27.89
CA THR A 398 -10.87 8.31 28.72
C THR A 398 -9.70 9.15 28.23
N ASP A 399 -8.71 9.39 29.08
CA ASP A 399 -7.52 10.16 28.71
C ASP A 399 -6.79 9.53 27.52
N GLU A 400 -6.78 8.19 27.44
CA GLU A 400 -6.16 7.48 26.31
C GLU A 400 -6.89 7.75 24.99
N LEU A 401 -8.22 7.89 25.00
CA LEU A 401 -8.98 8.21 23.79
C LEU A 401 -8.79 9.68 23.40
N THR A 402 -8.78 10.59 24.37
CA THR A 402 -8.49 12.01 24.12
C THR A 402 -7.12 12.20 23.47
N ASP A 403 -6.11 11.50 23.99
CA ASP A 403 -4.76 11.49 23.43
C ASP A 403 -4.71 10.96 21.99
N LEU A 404 -5.49 9.94 21.67
CA LEU A 404 -5.59 9.40 20.31
C LEU A 404 -6.30 10.38 19.36
N VAL A 405 -7.36 11.04 19.83
CA VAL A 405 -8.08 12.09 19.08
C VAL A 405 -7.13 13.24 18.74
N ASP A 406 -6.36 13.71 19.72
CA ASP A 406 -5.38 14.79 19.54
C ASP A 406 -4.24 14.35 18.60
N LEU A 407 -3.74 13.11 18.74
CA LEU A 407 -2.69 12.58 17.85
C LEU A 407 -3.15 12.52 16.38
N MET A 408 -4.40 12.11 16.14
CA MET A 408 -4.96 11.94 14.80
C MET A 408 -5.52 13.25 14.20
N GLY A 409 -5.65 14.30 15.02
CA GLY A 409 -6.29 15.56 14.63
C GLY A 409 -7.79 15.41 14.36
N CYS A 410 -8.47 14.53 15.10
CA CYS A 410 -9.93 14.38 15.02
C CYS A 410 -10.64 15.50 15.79
N ALA A 411 -11.87 15.80 15.42
CA ALA A 411 -12.73 16.65 16.25
C ALA A 411 -13.05 15.94 17.58
N ARG A 412 -13.12 16.71 18.67
CA ARG A 412 -13.37 16.21 20.04
C ARG A 412 -14.82 15.86 20.30
#